data_AF-A0A537FMS6-F1
#
_entry.id   AF-A0A537FMS6-F1
#
_cell.length_a   1.000
_cell.length_b   1.000
_cell.length_c   1.000
_cell.angle_alpha   90.00
_cell.angle_beta   90.00
_cell.angle_gamma   90.00
#
_symmetry.space_group_name_H-M   'P 1'
#
loop_
_entity.id
_entity.type
_entity.pdbx_description
1 polymer ?
#
loop_
_entity_poly.entity_id
_entity_poly.type
_entity_poly.pdbx_seq_one_letter_code
_entity_poly.pdbx_strand_id
1 'polypeptide(L)'
;GATASLLLNLEAALTAAIAWIAFRENVDRGVLIGMVAIVAGGMVLSWEQVPRAGGVAGPLLIAAACLGWALDNNFTRRVSGGDAATIACLKGLIAGAVNLALALAQGALLPRAGAIAAAAIVGFFGYGISLALFIVALRGLGTARTSAYFSIAPFFGAAVALAVLGEQATALFWVAAALMALGVWLHVTERHEHRHVHAPIEHAHVHVHDEHHSHEHDLGFDGGEPHSHPHRHSRLVHSHPHYPDLHHRHEH
;
A
#
# COMPACT_ATOMS: atom_id res chain seq x y z
N GLY A 1 7.39 0.28 -22.17
CA GLY A 1 7.14 -0.60 -21.02
C GLY A 1 7.88 -0.12 -19.77
N ALA A 2 9.20 0.04 -19.85
CA ALA A 2 10.06 0.32 -18.71
C ALA A 2 9.72 1.64 -18.00
N THR A 3 9.59 2.74 -18.76
CA THR A 3 9.20 4.04 -18.18
C THR A 3 7.83 3.98 -17.51
N ALA A 4 6.84 3.37 -18.15
CA ALA A 4 5.50 3.27 -17.59
C ALA A 4 5.50 2.46 -16.29
N SER A 5 6.26 1.37 -16.23
CA SER A 5 6.43 0.56 -15.04
C SER A 5 7.02 1.39 -13.88
N LEU A 6 8.12 2.11 -14.11
CA LEU A 6 8.73 2.94 -13.05
C LEU A 6 7.82 4.08 -12.61
N LEU A 7 7.07 4.70 -13.52
CA LEU A 7 6.10 5.75 -13.18
C LEU A 7 5.01 5.26 -12.21
N LEU A 8 4.74 3.95 -12.13
CA LEU A 8 3.81 3.41 -11.13
C LEU A 8 4.28 3.63 -9.69
N ASN A 9 5.58 3.86 -9.44
CA ASN A 9 6.07 4.25 -8.11
C ASN A 9 5.46 5.58 -7.61
N LEU A 10 4.90 6.41 -8.50
CA LEU A 10 4.15 7.62 -8.11
C LEU A 10 2.96 7.29 -7.20
N GLU A 11 2.38 6.10 -7.33
CA GLU A 11 1.28 5.64 -6.46
C GLU A 11 1.68 5.69 -4.99
N ALA A 12 2.86 5.16 -4.61
CA ALA A 12 3.33 5.18 -3.23
C ALA A 12 3.44 6.61 -2.66
N ALA A 13 4.04 7.53 -3.43
CA ALA A 13 4.16 8.93 -3.04
C ALA A 13 2.80 9.64 -2.93
N LEU A 14 1.88 9.38 -3.87
CA LEU A 14 0.53 9.96 -3.84
C LEU A 14 -0.30 9.39 -2.68
N THR A 15 -0.18 8.09 -2.40
CA THR A 15 -0.84 7.42 -1.27
C THR A 15 -0.40 8.05 0.05
N ALA A 16 0.91 8.26 0.24
CA ALA A 16 1.46 8.94 1.41
C ALA A 16 1.02 10.42 1.49
N ALA A 17 1.00 11.15 0.36
CA ALA A 17 0.55 12.53 0.31
C ALA A 17 -0.93 12.67 0.74
N ILE A 18 -1.80 11.78 0.27
CA ILE A 18 -3.21 11.79 0.62
C ILE A 18 -3.39 11.45 2.11
N ALA A 19 -2.67 10.45 2.62
CA ALA A 19 -2.68 10.11 4.05
C ALA A 19 -2.30 11.32 4.92
N TRP A 20 -1.24 12.03 4.52
CA TRP A 20 -0.80 13.24 5.21
C TRP A 20 -1.81 14.39 5.16
N ILE A 21 -2.30 14.73 3.96
CA ILE A 21 -3.10 15.95 3.76
C ILE A 21 -4.56 15.75 4.14
N ALA A 22 -5.18 14.65 3.69
CA ALA A 22 -6.62 14.41 3.87
C ALA A 22 -6.92 13.71 5.19
N PHE A 23 -6.05 12.79 5.62
CA PHE A 23 -6.24 12.01 6.85
C PHE A 23 -5.43 12.54 8.04
N ARG A 24 -4.58 13.57 7.83
CA ARG A 24 -3.74 14.22 8.84
C ARG A 24 -2.81 13.26 9.59
N GLU A 25 -2.33 12.25 8.89
CA GLU A 25 -1.34 11.33 9.45
C GLU A 25 0.04 12.01 9.49
N ASN A 26 0.81 11.75 10.54
CA ASN A 26 2.15 12.31 10.65
C ASN A 26 3.07 11.66 9.62
N VAL A 27 3.86 12.48 8.95
CA VAL A 27 4.87 12.03 7.97
C VAL A 27 6.24 12.41 8.48
N ASP A 28 7.10 11.41 8.67
CA ASP A 28 8.48 11.65 9.03
C ASP A 28 9.28 12.27 7.88
N ARG A 29 10.35 12.96 8.23
CA ARG A 29 11.22 13.63 7.24
C ARG A 29 11.76 12.65 6.18
N GLY A 30 12.03 11.40 6.56
CA GLY A 30 12.50 10.36 5.64
C GLY A 30 11.48 10.05 4.55
N VAL A 31 10.21 9.87 4.92
CA VAL A 31 9.11 9.65 3.98
C VAL A 31 8.89 10.85 3.06
N LEU A 32 8.89 12.06 3.62
CA LEU A 32 8.73 13.28 2.80
C LEU A 32 9.85 13.41 1.75
N ILE A 33 11.10 13.17 2.14
CA ILE A 33 12.24 13.15 1.21
C ILE A 33 12.04 12.05 0.17
N GLY A 34 11.56 10.87 0.59
CA GLY A 34 11.27 9.78 -0.31
C GLY A 34 10.17 10.11 -1.34
N MET A 35 9.12 10.83 -0.92
CA MET A 35 8.03 11.26 -1.81
C MET A 35 8.57 12.21 -2.87
N VAL A 36 9.38 13.20 -2.44
CA VAL A 36 10.02 14.15 -3.34
C VAL A 36 10.95 13.44 -4.32
N ALA A 37 11.73 12.46 -3.86
CA ALA A 37 12.63 11.67 -4.72
C ALA A 37 11.87 10.87 -5.79
N ILE A 38 10.76 10.22 -5.41
CA ILE A 38 9.87 9.50 -6.34
C ILE A 38 9.28 10.44 -7.38
N VAL A 39 8.74 11.59 -6.95
CA VAL A 39 8.14 12.60 -7.84
C VAL A 39 9.20 13.16 -8.80
N ALA A 40 10.40 13.48 -8.30
CA ALA A 40 11.50 13.96 -9.13
C ALA A 40 11.90 12.93 -10.19
N GLY A 41 12.02 11.64 -9.82
CA GLY A 41 12.26 10.57 -10.79
C GLY A 41 11.16 10.46 -11.84
N GLY A 42 9.89 10.60 -11.44
CA GLY A 42 8.76 10.63 -12.37
C GLY A 42 8.79 11.82 -13.34
N MET A 43 9.21 13.00 -12.87
CA MET A 43 9.41 14.17 -13.73
C MET A 43 10.53 13.97 -14.75
N VAL A 44 11.66 13.38 -14.34
CA VAL A 44 12.78 13.05 -15.24
C VAL A 44 12.32 12.08 -16.34
N LEU A 45 11.61 11.01 -15.97
CA LEU A 45 11.05 10.06 -16.93
C LEU A 45 10.03 10.71 -17.88
N SER A 46 9.19 11.60 -17.37
CA SER A 46 8.17 12.29 -18.16
C SER A 46 8.81 13.26 -19.16
N TRP A 47 9.88 13.94 -18.75
CA TRP A 47 10.64 14.85 -19.61
C TRP A 47 11.34 14.09 -20.75
N GLU A 48 11.93 12.95 -20.45
CA GLU A 48 12.58 12.08 -21.45
C GLU A 48 11.60 11.54 -22.50
N GLN A 49 10.33 11.40 -22.15
CA GLN A 49 9.27 10.95 -23.05
C GLN A 49 8.82 12.02 -24.05
N VAL A 50 9.00 13.32 -23.75
CA VAL A 50 8.52 14.41 -24.62
C VAL A 50 9.05 14.31 -26.05
N PRO A 51 10.37 14.11 -26.29
CA PRO A 51 10.89 13.98 -27.64
C PRO A 51 10.53 12.66 -28.32
N ARG A 52 10.19 11.60 -27.56
CA ARG A 52 9.93 10.24 -28.11
C ARG A 52 8.47 9.97 -28.41
N ALA A 53 7.58 10.45 -27.55
CA ALA A 53 6.14 10.18 -27.60
C ALA A 53 5.33 11.41 -28.05
N GLY A 54 6.00 12.52 -28.38
CA GLY A 54 5.35 13.75 -28.86
C GLY A 54 4.65 14.57 -27.77
N GLY A 55 4.89 14.27 -26.49
CA GLY A 55 4.36 15.05 -25.37
C GLY A 55 4.33 14.32 -24.02
N VAL A 56 3.77 14.98 -23.01
CA VAL A 56 3.63 14.46 -21.63
C VAL A 56 2.28 13.77 -21.35
N ALA A 57 1.42 13.62 -22.36
CA ALA A 57 0.07 13.08 -22.17
C ALA A 57 0.06 11.66 -21.55
N GLY A 58 0.92 10.76 -22.05
CA GLY A 58 1.04 9.40 -21.53
C GLY A 58 1.45 9.36 -20.04
N PRO A 59 2.57 10.00 -19.65
CA PRO A 59 2.96 10.09 -18.25
C PRO A 59 1.91 10.76 -17.35
N LEU A 60 1.21 11.80 -17.84
CA LEU A 60 0.12 12.44 -17.08
C LEU A 60 -1.07 11.50 -16.85
N LEU A 61 -1.45 10.70 -17.84
CA LEU A 61 -2.49 9.68 -17.69
C LEU A 61 -2.08 8.59 -16.69
N ILE A 62 -0.80 8.20 -16.67
CA ILE A 62 -0.27 7.26 -15.67
C ILE A 62 -0.33 7.89 -14.28
N ALA A 63 0.10 9.15 -14.13
CA ALA A 63 0.01 9.85 -12.85
C ALA A 63 -1.45 9.99 -12.36
N ALA A 64 -2.40 10.25 -13.26
CA ALA A 64 -3.82 10.29 -12.94
C ALA A 64 -4.36 8.91 -12.52
N ALA A 65 -3.91 7.83 -13.17
CA ALA A 65 -4.24 6.46 -12.76
C ALA A 65 -3.65 6.14 -11.37
N CYS A 66 -2.40 6.51 -11.10
CA CYS A 66 -1.77 6.38 -9.79
C CYS A 66 -2.51 7.20 -8.71
N LEU A 67 -3.03 8.38 -9.04
CA LEU A 67 -3.87 9.16 -8.11
C LEU A 67 -5.18 8.44 -7.80
N GLY A 68 -5.86 7.89 -8.81
CA GLY A 68 -7.06 7.08 -8.62
C GLY A 68 -6.78 5.86 -7.73
N TRP A 69 -5.65 5.20 -7.93
CA TRP A 69 -5.22 4.09 -7.08
C TRP A 69 -4.85 4.55 -5.66
N ALA A 70 -4.18 5.68 -5.51
CA ALA A 70 -3.83 6.22 -4.19
C ALA A 70 -5.08 6.58 -3.36
N LEU A 71 -6.12 7.12 -4.01
CA LEU A 71 -7.43 7.33 -3.38
C LEU A 71 -8.06 6.00 -2.97
N ASP A 72 -8.06 5.02 -3.88
CA ASP A 72 -8.58 3.69 -3.63
C ASP A 72 -7.89 3.00 -2.44
N ASN A 73 -6.56 3.10 -2.32
CA ASN A 73 -5.78 2.56 -1.22
C ASN A 73 -6.16 3.23 0.12
N ASN A 74 -6.28 4.56 0.13
CA ASN A 74 -6.68 5.32 1.31
C ASN A 74 -8.14 5.01 1.74
N PHE A 75 -9.07 4.85 0.79
CA PHE A 75 -10.44 4.45 1.10
C PHE A 75 -10.54 2.99 1.55
N THR A 76 -9.77 2.09 0.94
CA THR A 76 -9.71 0.67 1.32
C THR A 76 -9.25 0.52 2.76
N ARG A 77 -8.29 1.34 3.21
CA ARG A 77 -7.85 1.37 4.61
C ARG A 77 -9.02 1.61 5.57
N ARG A 78 -9.98 2.49 5.24
CA ARG A 78 -11.14 2.78 6.11
C ARG A 78 -12.09 1.59 6.27
N VAL A 79 -12.16 0.71 5.28
CA VAL A 79 -13.05 -0.46 5.26
C VAL A 79 -12.30 -1.79 5.50
N SER A 80 -10.99 -1.72 5.76
CA SER A 80 -10.11 -2.89 5.86
C SER A 80 -10.38 -3.83 7.05
N GLY A 81 -11.31 -3.46 7.94
CA GLY A 81 -11.75 -4.30 9.06
C GLY A 81 -12.80 -5.32 8.67
N GLY A 82 -13.34 -5.21 7.45
CA GLY A 82 -14.16 -6.24 6.83
C GLY A 82 -13.31 -7.40 6.29
N ASP A 83 -13.97 -8.46 5.82
CA ASP A 83 -13.30 -9.59 5.20
C ASP A 83 -12.56 -9.18 3.91
N ALA A 84 -11.26 -9.44 3.87
CA ALA A 84 -10.38 -9.05 2.77
C ALA A 84 -10.79 -9.68 1.43
N ALA A 85 -11.26 -10.93 1.44
CA ALA A 85 -11.70 -11.63 0.23
C ALA A 85 -12.97 -10.99 -0.35
N THR A 86 -13.92 -10.61 0.51
CA THR A 86 -15.15 -9.92 0.12
C THR A 86 -14.86 -8.55 -0.48
N ILE A 87 -13.99 -7.74 0.15
CA ILE A 87 -13.58 -6.42 -0.36
C ILE A 87 -12.92 -6.56 -1.74
N ALA A 88 -11.99 -7.51 -1.88
CA ALA A 88 -11.31 -7.79 -3.14
C ALA A 88 -12.29 -8.20 -4.26
N CYS A 89 -13.21 -9.12 -3.95
CA CYS A 89 -14.22 -9.62 -4.90
C CYS A 89 -15.13 -8.49 -5.39
N LEU A 90 -15.65 -7.67 -4.46
CA LEU A 90 -16.53 -6.55 -4.80
C LEU A 90 -15.83 -5.52 -5.68
N LYS A 91 -14.60 -5.12 -5.31
CA LYS A 91 -13.78 -4.20 -6.11
C LYS A 91 -13.51 -4.76 -7.50
N GLY A 92 -13.14 -6.04 -7.59
CA GLY A 92 -12.88 -6.72 -8.86
C GLY A 92 -14.10 -6.79 -9.75
N LEU A 93 -15.27 -7.16 -9.21
CA LEU A 93 -16.52 -7.24 -9.96
C LEU A 93 -16.99 -5.87 -10.45
N ILE A 94 -16.97 -4.85 -9.59
CA ILE A 94 -17.37 -3.49 -9.97
C ILE A 94 -16.41 -2.94 -11.02
N ALA A 95 -15.09 -3.01 -10.79
CA ALA A 95 -14.11 -2.51 -11.74
C ALA A 95 -14.18 -3.24 -13.09
N GLY A 96 -14.32 -4.57 -13.06
CA GLY A 96 -14.46 -5.39 -14.27
C GLY A 96 -15.73 -5.06 -15.06
N ALA A 97 -16.87 -4.93 -14.38
CA ALA A 97 -18.14 -4.57 -15.01
C ALA A 97 -18.10 -3.16 -15.62
N VAL A 98 -17.54 -2.17 -14.89
CA VAL A 98 -17.38 -0.80 -15.39
C VAL A 98 -16.45 -0.77 -16.61
N ASN A 99 -15.29 -1.44 -16.56
CA ASN A 99 -14.36 -1.48 -17.69
C ASN A 99 -14.96 -2.16 -18.91
N LEU A 100 -15.70 -3.26 -18.72
CA LEU A 100 -16.41 -3.93 -19.81
C LEU A 100 -17.49 -3.02 -20.41
N ALA A 101 -18.29 -2.35 -19.57
CA ALA A 101 -19.31 -1.42 -20.02
C ALA A 101 -18.72 -0.24 -20.80
N LEU A 102 -17.62 0.35 -20.32
CA LEU A 102 -16.91 1.43 -21.02
C LEU A 102 -16.38 0.97 -22.38
N ALA A 103 -15.78 -0.22 -22.46
CA ALA A 103 -15.30 -0.79 -23.72
C ALA A 103 -16.45 -0.99 -24.72
N LEU A 104 -17.57 -1.58 -24.28
CA LEU A 104 -18.76 -1.76 -25.12
C LEU A 104 -19.36 -0.42 -25.56
N ALA A 105 -19.40 0.57 -24.68
CA ALA A 105 -19.89 1.93 -25.00
C ALA A 105 -19.00 2.65 -26.03
N GLN A 106 -17.71 2.33 -26.08
CA GLN A 106 -16.77 2.80 -27.11
C GLN A 106 -16.86 2.00 -28.43
N GLY A 107 -17.78 1.04 -28.53
CA GLY A 107 -17.99 0.23 -29.73
C GLY A 107 -17.10 -1.01 -29.83
N ALA A 108 -16.44 -1.43 -28.74
CA ALA A 108 -15.66 -2.66 -28.74
C ALA A 108 -16.58 -3.88 -28.94
N LEU A 109 -16.13 -4.83 -29.77
CA LEU A 109 -16.84 -6.09 -29.99
C LEU A 109 -16.34 -7.15 -29.00
N LEU A 110 -17.22 -8.09 -28.65
CA LEU A 110 -16.83 -9.22 -27.83
C LEU A 110 -15.74 -10.05 -28.54
N PRO A 111 -14.62 -10.34 -27.87
CA PRO A 111 -13.57 -11.16 -28.47
C PRO A 111 -14.07 -12.60 -28.70
N ARG A 112 -13.41 -13.31 -29.62
CA ARG A 112 -13.55 -14.75 -29.77
C ARG A 112 -13.33 -15.48 -28.43
N ALA A 113 -14.05 -16.57 -28.20
CA ALA A 113 -14.02 -17.34 -26.95
C ALA A 113 -12.59 -17.69 -26.48
N GLY A 114 -11.67 -18.01 -27.42
CA GLY A 114 -10.28 -18.27 -27.08
C GLY A 114 -9.52 -17.08 -26.49
N ALA A 115 -9.81 -15.85 -26.92
CA ALA A 115 -9.21 -14.64 -26.33
C ALA A 115 -9.80 -14.33 -24.96
N ILE A 116 -11.10 -14.59 -24.75
CA ILE A 116 -11.75 -14.50 -23.44
C ILE A 116 -11.11 -15.51 -22.47
N ALA A 117 -10.92 -16.77 -22.90
CA ALA A 117 -10.27 -17.79 -22.10
C ALA A 117 -8.82 -17.42 -21.75
N ALA A 118 -8.05 -16.90 -22.71
CA ALA A 118 -6.69 -16.43 -22.47
C ALA A 118 -6.66 -15.26 -21.46
N ALA A 119 -7.55 -14.28 -21.59
CA ALA A 119 -7.67 -13.17 -20.65
C ALA A 119 -8.07 -13.66 -19.25
N ALA A 120 -8.98 -14.63 -19.15
CA ALA A 120 -9.38 -15.25 -17.89
C ALA A 120 -8.21 -15.98 -17.21
N ILE A 121 -7.39 -16.71 -17.98
CA ILE A 121 -6.18 -17.36 -17.46
C ILE A 121 -5.19 -16.31 -16.94
N VAL A 122 -4.92 -15.26 -17.73
CA VAL A 122 -4.02 -14.17 -17.31
C VAL A 122 -4.54 -13.48 -16.05
N GLY A 123 -5.85 -13.20 -15.97
CA GLY A 123 -6.47 -12.61 -14.78
C GLY A 123 -6.44 -13.55 -13.56
N PHE A 124 -6.66 -14.85 -13.77
CA PHE A 124 -6.62 -15.85 -12.70
C PHE A 124 -5.25 -15.92 -12.04
N PHE A 125 -4.17 -15.98 -12.83
CA PHE A 125 -2.81 -16.01 -12.27
C PHE A 125 -2.35 -14.62 -11.80
N GLY A 126 -2.55 -13.59 -12.62
CA GLY A 126 -2.03 -12.25 -12.38
C GLY A 126 -2.73 -11.49 -11.26
N TYR A 127 -4.06 -11.65 -11.12
CA TYR A 127 -4.84 -11.01 -10.07
C TYR A 127 -5.32 -12.01 -9.01
N GLY A 128 -5.95 -13.12 -9.42
CA GLY A 128 -6.58 -14.05 -8.48
C GLY A 128 -5.59 -14.71 -7.52
N ILE A 129 -4.69 -15.53 -8.06
CA ILE A 129 -3.66 -16.23 -7.28
C ILE A 129 -2.72 -15.21 -6.62
N SER A 130 -2.29 -14.18 -7.35
CA SER A 130 -1.37 -13.16 -6.81
C SER A 130 -1.95 -12.47 -5.58
N LEU A 131 -3.23 -12.08 -5.60
CA LEU A 131 -3.88 -11.45 -4.45
C LEU A 131 -4.09 -12.43 -3.28
N ALA A 132 -4.43 -13.69 -3.56
CA ALA A 132 -4.51 -14.72 -2.53
C ALA A 132 -3.15 -14.92 -1.83
N LEU A 133 -2.07 -15.02 -2.61
CA LEU A 133 -0.70 -15.11 -2.09
C LEU A 133 -0.29 -13.84 -1.33
N PHE A 134 -0.72 -12.66 -1.79
CA PHE A 134 -0.50 -11.40 -1.09
C PHE A 134 -1.19 -11.39 0.29
N ILE A 135 -2.45 -11.85 0.38
CA ILE A 135 -3.16 -12.00 1.65
C ILE A 135 -2.45 -13.00 2.58
N VAL A 136 -1.94 -14.11 2.04
CA VAL A 136 -1.14 -15.08 2.80
C VAL A 136 0.17 -14.45 3.29
N ALA A 137 0.85 -13.68 2.44
CA ALA A 137 2.09 -12.97 2.78
C ALA A 137 1.86 -11.94 3.89
N LEU A 138 0.75 -11.18 3.84
CA LEU A 138 0.37 -10.26 4.91
C LEU A 138 0.26 -10.96 6.27
N ARG A 139 -0.30 -12.18 6.29
CA ARG A 139 -0.44 -12.99 7.51
C ARG A 139 0.88 -13.61 7.99
N GLY A 140 1.70 -14.11 7.07
CA GLY A 140 2.92 -14.85 7.41
C GLY A 140 4.17 -13.98 7.60
N LEU A 141 4.32 -12.92 6.80
CA LEU A 141 5.47 -12.02 6.81
C LEU A 141 5.18 -10.72 7.54
N GLY A 142 3.91 -10.37 7.76
CA GLY A 142 3.51 -9.07 8.29
C GLY A 142 3.44 -8.00 7.19
N THR A 143 2.69 -6.94 7.49
CA THR A 143 2.37 -5.83 6.58
C THR A 143 3.61 -5.11 6.06
N ALA A 144 4.56 -4.75 6.94
CA ALA A 144 5.77 -4.01 6.56
C ALA A 144 6.65 -4.75 5.55
N ARG A 145 6.90 -6.05 5.77
CA ARG A 145 7.71 -6.83 4.83
C ARG A 145 6.97 -7.06 3.51
N THR A 146 5.67 -7.30 3.58
CA THR A 146 4.85 -7.54 2.39
C THR A 146 4.74 -6.28 1.52
N SER A 147 4.54 -5.10 2.12
CA SER A 147 4.52 -3.83 1.39
C SER A 147 5.87 -3.51 0.78
N ALA A 148 6.98 -3.77 1.50
CA ALA A 148 8.33 -3.62 0.97
C ALA A 148 8.56 -4.44 -0.30
N TYR A 149 8.11 -5.70 -0.34
CA TYR A 149 8.19 -6.52 -1.55
C TYR A 149 7.33 -5.97 -2.69
N PHE A 150 6.13 -5.48 -2.38
CA PHE A 150 5.23 -4.92 -3.38
C PHE A 150 5.81 -3.66 -4.04
N SER A 151 6.49 -2.80 -3.28
CA SER A 151 7.12 -1.58 -3.78
C SER A 151 8.28 -1.82 -4.76
N ILE A 152 8.78 -3.07 -4.88
CA ILE A 152 9.82 -3.42 -5.86
C ILE A 152 9.21 -3.80 -7.22
N ALA A 153 7.91 -4.10 -7.29
CA ALA A 153 7.25 -4.56 -8.52
C ALA A 153 7.42 -3.62 -9.73
N PRO A 154 7.32 -2.28 -9.59
CA PRO A 154 7.63 -1.33 -10.66
C PRO A 154 9.04 -1.49 -11.27
N PHE A 155 10.04 -1.82 -10.45
CA PHE A 155 11.42 -2.04 -10.90
C PHE A 155 11.58 -3.39 -11.61
N PHE A 156 10.91 -4.43 -11.11
CA PHE A 156 10.86 -5.72 -11.81
C PHE A 156 10.19 -5.59 -13.18
N GLY A 157 9.05 -4.90 -13.27
CA GLY A 157 8.38 -4.66 -14.54
C GLY A 157 9.28 -3.88 -15.52
N ALA A 158 10.07 -2.93 -15.01
CA ALA A 158 11.07 -2.22 -15.81
C ALA A 158 12.20 -3.15 -16.29
N ALA A 159 12.76 -3.98 -15.40
CA ALA A 159 13.79 -4.95 -15.75
C ALA A 159 13.31 -5.96 -16.80
N VAL A 160 12.09 -6.48 -16.66
CA VAL A 160 11.46 -7.39 -17.64
C VAL A 160 11.25 -6.68 -18.98
N ALA A 161 10.79 -5.42 -18.98
CA ALA A 161 10.64 -4.67 -20.22
C ALA A 161 11.98 -4.46 -20.95
N LEU A 162 13.06 -4.16 -20.21
CA LEU A 162 14.40 -4.04 -20.81
C LEU A 162 14.91 -5.39 -21.33
N ALA A 163 14.78 -6.46 -20.54
CA ALA A 163 15.34 -7.76 -20.87
C ALA A 163 14.57 -8.54 -21.94
N VAL A 164 13.23 -8.51 -21.88
CA VAL A 164 12.36 -9.34 -22.72
C VAL A 164 11.86 -8.57 -23.94
N LEU A 165 11.52 -7.30 -23.79
CA LEU A 165 11.02 -6.47 -24.89
C LEU A 165 12.14 -5.74 -25.65
N GLY A 166 13.39 -5.82 -25.16
CA GLY A 166 14.55 -5.19 -25.78
C GLY A 166 14.48 -3.65 -25.77
N GLU A 167 13.75 -3.07 -24.81
CA GLU A 167 13.67 -1.61 -24.68
C GLU A 167 15.03 -1.02 -24.31
N GLN A 168 15.37 0.13 -24.89
CA GLN A 168 16.62 0.82 -24.58
C GLN A 168 16.41 1.83 -23.44
N ALA A 169 17.24 1.70 -22.40
CA ALA A 169 17.31 2.66 -21.30
C ALA A 169 18.41 3.69 -21.56
N THR A 170 18.11 4.98 -21.38
CA THR A 170 19.13 6.02 -21.43
C THR A 170 19.76 6.28 -20.07
N ALA A 171 20.77 7.15 -20.04
CA ALA A 171 21.33 7.66 -18.79
C ALA A 171 20.25 8.34 -17.91
N LEU A 172 19.31 9.09 -18.49
CA LEU A 172 18.23 9.76 -17.73
C LEU A 172 17.28 8.75 -17.09
N PHE A 173 16.98 7.66 -17.80
CA PHE A 173 16.18 6.56 -17.24
C PHE A 173 16.83 5.99 -15.98
N TRP A 174 18.15 5.74 -16.00
CA TRP A 174 18.86 5.21 -14.83
C TRP A 174 18.93 6.20 -13.68
N VAL A 175 19.10 7.50 -13.96
CA VAL A 175 19.01 8.55 -12.94
C VAL A 175 17.62 8.55 -12.29
N ALA A 176 16.56 8.47 -13.07
CA ALA A 176 15.21 8.40 -12.53
C ALA A 176 14.96 7.13 -11.73
N ALA A 177 15.41 5.97 -12.22
CA ALA A 177 15.31 4.70 -11.52
C ALA A 177 16.02 4.77 -10.15
N ALA A 178 17.21 5.37 -10.08
CA ALA A 178 17.95 5.55 -8.84
C ALA A 178 17.21 6.48 -7.85
N LEU A 179 16.65 7.60 -8.33
CA LEU A 179 15.86 8.52 -7.51
C LEU A 179 14.61 7.83 -6.94
N MET A 180 13.88 7.09 -7.78
CA MET A 180 12.69 6.36 -7.33
C MET A 180 13.05 5.22 -6.37
N ALA A 181 14.15 4.50 -6.61
CA ALA A 181 14.62 3.44 -5.72
C ALA A 181 15.02 4.00 -4.36
N LEU A 182 15.70 5.16 -4.32
CA LEU A 182 16.00 5.87 -3.09
C LEU A 182 14.72 6.24 -2.34
N GLY A 183 13.72 6.77 -3.04
CA GLY A 183 12.48 7.19 -2.39
C GLY A 183 11.66 6.01 -1.84
N VAL A 184 11.62 4.89 -2.58
CA VAL A 184 11.02 3.63 -2.09
C VAL A 184 11.78 3.10 -0.89
N TRP A 185 13.12 3.10 -0.95
CA TRP A 185 13.95 2.67 0.17
C TRP A 185 13.69 3.51 1.43
N LEU A 186 13.54 4.83 1.30
CA LEU A 186 13.21 5.72 2.42
C LEU A 186 11.80 5.46 2.99
N HIS A 187 10.81 5.10 2.16
CA HIS A 187 9.49 4.69 2.65
C HIS A 187 9.53 3.36 3.40
N VAL A 188 10.30 2.39 2.88
CA VAL A 188 10.38 1.04 3.45
C VAL A 188 11.21 1.00 4.74
N THR A 189 12.24 1.85 4.83
CA THR A 189 13.13 1.90 6.00
C THR A 189 12.61 2.78 7.13
N GLU A 190 11.50 3.48 6.93
CA GLU A 190 10.81 4.21 7.99
C GLU A 190 10.42 3.25 9.11
N ARG A 191 10.87 3.56 10.32
CA ARG A 191 10.40 2.89 11.53
C ARG A 191 9.24 3.71 12.07
N HIS A 192 8.02 3.17 12.00
CA HIS A 192 6.85 3.75 12.66
C HIS A 192 6.95 3.59 14.19
N GLU A 193 7.95 4.22 14.80
CA GLU A 193 8.08 4.33 16.25
C GLU A 193 7.41 5.64 16.69
N HIS A 194 6.08 5.63 16.77
CA HIS A 194 5.36 6.76 17.35
C HIS A 194 5.19 6.55 18.85
N ARG A 195 5.61 7.55 19.61
CA ARG A 195 5.22 7.72 21.01
C ARG A 195 3.72 8.02 21.00
N HIS A 196 2.91 7.10 21.50
CA HIS A 196 1.47 7.30 21.63
C HIS A 196 1.06 7.27 23.09
N VAL A 197 0.01 8.02 23.37
CA VAL A 197 -0.62 8.11 24.67
C VAL A 197 -1.88 7.27 24.59
N HIS A 198 -1.95 6.17 25.32
CA HIS A 198 -3.23 5.49 25.51
C HIS A 198 -4.08 6.35 26.44
N ALA A 199 -5.26 6.78 25.97
CA ALA A 199 -6.30 7.25 26.88
C ALA A 199 -6.70 6.08 27.79
N PRO A 200 -7.16 6.33 29.03
CA PRO A 200 -7.57 5.25 29.91
C PRO A 200 -8.69 4.42 29.26
N ILE A 201 -8.42 3.14 29.01
CA ILE A 201 -9.38 2.17 28.46
C ILE A 201 -9.69 1.14 29.55
N GLU A 202 -10.98 0.83 29.72
CA GLU A 202 -11.45 -0.29 30.51
C GLU A 202 -11.81 -1.44 29.57
N HIS A 203 -11.18 -2.59 29.75
CA HIS A 203 -11.47 -3.80 28.99
C HIS A 203 -11.28 -5.04 29.87
N ALA A 204 -11.71 -6.20 29.36
CA ALA A 204 -11.48 -7.48 29.99
C ALA A 204 -10.88 -8.44 28.97
N HIS A 205 -9.66 -8.93 29.25
CA HIS A 205 -8.98 -9.96 28.49
C HIS A 205 -8.06 -10.76 29.40
N VAL A 206 -7.64 -11.94 28.93
CA VAL A 206 -6.68 -12.78 29.64
C VAL A 206 -5.29 -12.12 29.58
N HIS A 207 -4.68 -11.88 30.73
CA HIS A 207 -3.39 -11.22 30.85
C HIS A 207 -2.53 -11.81 31.98
N VAL A 208 -1.27 -11.39 31.96
CA VAL A 208 -0.21 -11.63 32.97
C VAL A 208 0.24 -10.24 33.41
N HIS A 209 0.69 -10.06 34.65
CA HIS A 209 1.18 -8.76 35.09
C HIS A 209 2.51 -8.40 34.40
N ASP A 210 2.47 -7.36 33.56
CA ASP A 210 3.62 -6.72 32.93
C ASP A 210 3.50 -5.19 33.08
N GLU A 211 4.33 -4.44 32.35
CA GLU A 211 4.34 -2.97 32.39
C GLU A 211 2.99 -2.37 31.93
N HIS A 212 2.21 -3.09 31.11
CA HIS A 212 0.92 -2.69 30.58
C HIS A 212 -0.25 -3.10 31.48
N HIS A 213 -0.07 -4.17 32.25
CA HIS A 213 -1.10 -4.77 33.10
C HIS A 213 -0.82 -4.56 34.58
N SER A 214 -0.22 -3.43 34.97
CA SER A 214 -0.07 -3.07 36.38
C SER A 214 -1.36 -2.47 36.95
N HIS A 215 -2.15 -3.31 37.63
CA HIS A 215 -3.38 -2.91 38.32
C HIS A 215 -3.56 -3.71 39.61
N GLU A 216 -4.34 -3.16 40.54
CA GLU A 216 -4.68 -3.81 41.80
C GLU A 216 -5.87 -4.76 41.61
N HIS A 217 -5.87 -5.83 42.40
CA HIS A 217 -6.94 -6.82 42.45
C HIS A 217 -7.85 -6.60 43.65
N ASP A 218 -9.11 -6.99 43.52
CA ASP A 218 -10.05 -7.03 44.64
C ASP A 218 -9.60 -8.04 45.71
N LEU A 219 -9.99 -7.78 46.96
CA LEU A 219 -9.69 -8.64 48.11
C LEU A 219 -10.22 -10.06 47.89
N GLY A 220 -9.30 -11.03 47.77
CA GLY A 220 -9.63 -12.44 47.55
C GLY A 220 -9.05 -13.05 46.27
N PHE A 221 -8.33 -12.26 45.47
CA PHE A 221 -7.56 -12.78 44.34
C PHE A 221 -6.47 -13.76 44.80
N ASP A 222 -6.36 -14.90 44.11
CA ASP A 222 -5.51 -16.04 44.49
C ASP A 222 -4.07 -15.95 43.96
N GLY A 223 -3.75 -14.89 43.21
CA GLY A 223 -2.43 -14.70 42.61
C GLY A 223 -2.19 -15.51 41.33
N GLY A 224 -3.22 -16.19 40.80
CA GLY A 224 -3.08 -17.03 39.61
C GLY A 224 -2.86 -16.23 38.33
N GLU A 225 -1.81 -16.55 37.57
CA GLU A 225 -1.55 -15.98 36.25
C GLU A 225 -1.44 -17.12 35.20
N PRO A 226 -2.01 -16.95 33.99
CA PRO A 226 -2.78 -15.79 33.50
C PRO A 226 -4.23 -15.76 34.02
N HIS A 227 -4.84 -14.58 34.09
CA HIS A 227 -6.24 -14.39 34.52
C HIS A 227 -6.98 -13.34 33.67
N SER A 228 -8.31 -13.24 33.81
CA SER A 228 -9.16 -12.30 33.06
C SER A 228 -10.22 -11.68 33.96
N HIS A 229 -10.26 -10.36 34.00
CA HIS A 229 -11.30 -9.56 34.66
C HIS A 229 -11.30 -8.14 34.06
N PRO A 230 -12.37 -7.35 34.24
CA PRO A 230 -12.39 -5.95 33.86
C PRO A 230 -11.30 -5.20 34.62
N HIS A 231 -10.36 -4.61 33.89
CA HIS A 231 -9.27 -3.82 34.46
C HIS A 231 -9.07 -2.55 33.62
N ARG A 232 -8.51 -1.52 34.26
CA ARG A 232 -8.30 -0.21 33.63
C ARG A 232 -6.82 -0.01 33.37
N HIS A 233 -6.47 0.24 32.11
CA HIS A 233 -5.12 0.66 31.76
C HIS A 233 -4.98 2.15 32.09
N SER A 234 -3.98 2.51 32.89
CA SER A 234 -3.67 3.91 33.18
C SER A 234 -3.08 4.60 31.94
N ARG A 235 -2.99 5.94 31.96
CA ARG A 235 -2.40 6.70 30.84
C ARG A 235 -0.92 6.32 30.69
N LEU A 236 -0.62 5.38 29.80
CA LEU A 236 0.73 4.92 29.51
C LEU A 236 1.27 5.68 28.29
N VAL A 237 2.52 6.12 28.39
CA VAL A 237 3.27 6.71 27.28
C VAL A 237 4.35 5.73 26.88
N HIS A 238 4.14 4.99 25.81
CA HIS A 238 5.12 4.04 25.30
C HIS A 238 5.33 4.17 23.79
N SER A 239 6.41 3.57 23.32
CA SER A 239 6.78 3.53 21.90
C SER A 239 6.95 2.08 21.50
N HIS A 240 6.08 1.61 20.61
CA HIS A 240 6.27 0.36 19.89
C HIS A 240 6.04 0.60 18.39
N PRO A 241 6.53 -0.29 17.52
CA PRO A 241 6.19 -0.25 16.10
C PRO A 241 4.67 -0.25 15.96
N HIS A 242 4.11 0.84 15.42
CA HIS A 242 2.68 0.98 15.23
C HIS A 242 2.31 0.56 13.81
N TYR A 243 1.20 -0.17 13.68
CA TYR A 243 0.56 -0.43 12.40
C TYR A 243 -0.83 0.21 12.41
N PRO A 244 -1.38 0.61 11.27
CA PRO A 244 -2.74 1.15 11.19
C PRO A 244 -3.78 0.13 11.69
N ASP A 245 -4.08 0.14 12.98
CA ASP A 245 -5.17 -0.62 13.57
C ASP A 245 -6.45 0.22 13.49
N LEU A 246 -7.53 -0.41 13.02
CA LEU A 246 -8.86 0.20 12.98
C LEU A 246 -9.45 0.39 14.38
N HIS A 247 -8.99 -0.38 15.36
CA HIS A 247 -9.44 -0.34 16.74
C HIS A 247 -8.64 0.63 17.61
N HIS A 248 -7.45 1.04 17.16
CA HIS A 248 -6.60 2.01 17.85
C HIS A 248 -6.32 3.22 16.95
N ARG A 249 -7.34 4.08 16.77
CA ARG A 249 -7.09 5.44 16.27
C ARG A 249 -6.53 6.28 17.41
N HIS A 250 -5.23 6.46 17.42
CA HIS A 250 -4.58 7.40 18.33
C HIS A 250 -4.80 8.83 17.83
N GLU A 251 -5.32 9.70 18.69
CA GLU A 251 -5.12 11.14 18.52
C GLU A 251 -3.64 11.42 18.84
N HIS A 252 -2.93 11.96 17.85
CA HIS A 252 -1.54 12.41 17.98
C HIS A 252 -1.49 13.88 18.39
#